data_AF-A0A172UFS1-F1
#
_entry.id   AF-A0A172UFS1-F1
#
_cell.length_a   1.000
_cell.length_b   1.000
_cell.length_c   1.000
_cell.angle_alpha   90.00
_cell.angle_beta   90.00
_cell.angle_gamma   90.00
#
_symmetry.space_group_name_H-M   'P 1'
#
loop_
_entity.id
_entity.type
_entity.pdbx_description
1 polymer ?
#
loop_
_entity_poly.entity_id
_entity_poly.type
_entity_poly.pdbx_seq_one_letter_code
_entity_poly.pdbx_strand_id
1 'polypeptide(L)'
;MAPDLAIQHAALTKHFEDEANELQTKIEEHKKFLSQFESKSFLYGRHANDLKAHSQEVIDLYQQAVTANQDMAEMLRQADH
;
A
#
# COMPACT_ATOMS: atom_id res chain seq x y z
N MET A 1 11.33 30.71 6.79
CA MET A 1 11.70 29.40 6.23
C MET A 1 12.56 29.61 5.00
N ALA A 2 13.64 28.83 4.83
CA ALA A 2 14.40 28.86 3.59
C ALA A 2 13.54 28.23 2.47
N PRO A 3 13.37 28.89 1.31
CA PRO A 3 12.48 28.41 0.24
C PRO A 3 12.87 27.04 -0.30
N ASP A 4 14.15 26.68 -0.21
CA ASP A 4 14.69 25.37 -0.62
C ASP A 4 14.15 24.20 0.24
N LEU A 5 13.98 24.42 1.56
CA LEU A 5 13.50 23.40 2.49
C LEU A 5 12.03 23.05 2.26
N ALA A 6 11.18 24.07 2.04
CA ALA A 6 9.77 23.87 1.75
C ALA A 6 9.54 23.14 0.42
N ILE A 7 10.40 23.39 -0.59
CA ILE A 7 10.37 22.67 -1.87
C ILE A 7 10.74 21.19 -1.67
N GLN A 8 11.76 20.90 -0.85
CA GLN A 8 12.16 19.53 -0.53
C GLN A 8 11.06 18.77 0.22
N HIS A 9 10.43 19.39 1.22
CA HIS A 9 9.33 18.78 1.96
C HIS A 9 8.10 18.52 1.08
N ALA A 10 7.77 19.46 0.16
CA ALA A 10 6.69 19.27 -0.79
C ALA A 10 6.96 18.12 -1.77
N ALA A 11 8.19 18.01 -2.29
CA ALA A 11 8.58 16.91 -3.18
C ALA A 11 8.50 15.55 -2.47
N LEU A 12 8.95 15.49 -1.21
CA LEU A 12 8.94 14.25 -0.43
C LEU A 12 7.53 13.85 0.03
N THR A 13 6.67 14.83 0.35
CA THR A 13 5.24 14.58 0.64
C THR A 13 4.56 13.94 -0.56
N LYS A 14 4.76 14.51 -1.75
CA LYS A 14 4.20 13.96 -2.99
C LYS A 14 4.70 12.54 -3.27
N HIS A 15 5.99 12.28 -3.05
CA HIS A 15 6.56 10.94 -3.22
C HIS A 15 5.84 9.89 -2.38
N PHE A 16 5.65 10.17 -1.08
CA PHE A 16 4.95 9.24 -0.19
C PHE A 16 3.46 9.08 -0.54
N GLU A 17 2.79 10.14 -0.99
CA GLU A 17 1.41 10.06 -1.50
C GLU A 17 1.31 9.18 -2.76
N ASP A 18 2.20 9.38 -3.73
CA ASP A 18 2.23 8.62 -4.97
C ASP A 18 2.50 7.13 -4.69
N GLU A 19 3.46 6.82 -3.81
CA GLU A 19 3.73 5.43 -3.39
C GLU A 19 2.54 4.80 -2.66
N ALA A 20 1.87 5.54 -1.76
CA ALA A 20 0.67 5.05 -1.07
C ALA A 20 -0.46 4.71 -2.06
N ASN A 21 -0.65 5.53 -3.09
CA ASN A 21 -1.64 5.29 -4.15
C ASN A 21 -1.29 4.05 -5.00
N GLU A 22 -0.01 3.85 -5.31
CA GLU A 22 0.45 2.66 -6.03
C GLU A 22 0.20 1.39 -5.21
N LEU A 23 0.56 1.41 -3.92
CA LEU A 23 0.33 0.28 -3.02
C LEU A 23 -1.17 -0.01 -2.84
N GLN A 24 -2.01 1.02 -2.77
CA GLN A 24 -3.46 0.84 -2.71
C GLN A 24 -3.99 0.14 -3.97
N THR A 25 -3.46 0.47 -5.14
CA THR A 25 -3.80 -0.22 -6.40
C THR A 25 -3.41 -1.70 -6.34
N LYS A 26 -2.21 -2.01 -5.86
CA LYS A 26 -1.75 -3.40 -5.69
C LYS A 26 -2.60 -4.17 -4.68
N ILE A 27 -3.02 -3.55 -3.58
CA ILE A 27 -3.96 -4.16 -2.62
C ILE A 27 -5.25 -4.60 -3.32
N GLU A 28 -5.84 -3.74 -4.16
CA GLU A 28 -7.06 -4.07 -4.89
C GLU A 28 -6.87 -5.20 -5.91
N GLU A 29 -5.68 -5.33 -6.51
CA GLU A 29 -5.33 -6.47 -7.35
C GLU A 29 -5.26 -7.77 -6.55
N HIS A 30 -4.59 -7.77 -5.39
CA HIS A 30 -4.50 -8.95 -4.54
C HIS A 30 -5.84 -9.37 -3.94
N LYS A 31 -6.73 -8.41 -3.63
CA LYS A 31 -8.12 -8.71 -3.23
C LYS A 31 -8.89 -9.45 -4.33
N LYS A 32 -8.68 -9.09 -5.61
CA LYS A 32 -9.27 -9.82 -6.74
C LYS A 32 -8.73 -11.24 -6.85
N PHE A 33 -7.44 -11.47 -6.59
CA PHE A 33 -6.88 -12.83 -6.55
C PHE A 33 -7.48 -13.65 -5.41
N LEU A 34 -7.57 -13.07 -4.21
CA LEU A 34 -8.16 -13.72 -3.05
C LEU A 34 -9.62 -14.15 -3.32
N SER A 35 -10.43 -13.25 -3.90
CA SER A 35 -11.80 -13.55 -4.33
C SER A 35 -11.88 -14.68 -5.38
N GLN A 36 -10.90 -14.76 -6.30
CA GLN A 36 -10.81 -15.87 -7.27
C GLN A 36 -10.43 -17.19 -6.60
N PHE A 37 -9.47 -17.19 -5.67
CA PHE A 37 -9.09 -18.40 -4.93
C PHE A 37 -10.20 -18.90 -4.01
N GLU A 38 -11.05 -18.00 -3.52
CA GLU A 38 -12.26 -18.34 -2.77
C GLU A 38 -13.35 -18.95 -3.65
N SER A 39 -13.74 -18.25 -4.71
CA SER A 39 -14.85 -18.65 -5.59
C SER A 39 -14.55 -19.88 -6.45
N LYS A 40 -13.27 -20.12 -6.77
CA LYS A 40 -12.81 -21.22 -7.63
C LYS A 40 -11.86 -22.17 -6.92
N SER A 41 -12.02 -22.35 -5.60
CA SER A 41 -11.17 -23.22 -4.78
C SER A 41 -11.00 -24.64 -5.36
N PHE A 42 -12.04 -25.18 -6.03
CA PHE A 42 -11.99 -26.47 -6.71
C PHE A 42 -10.95 -26.57 -7.85
N LEU A 43 -10.58 -25.45 -8.49
CA LEU A 43 -9.55 -25.42 -9.54
C LEU A 43 -8.14 -25.55 -8.96
N TYR A 44 -7.93 -25.11 -7.71
CA TYR A 44 -6.62 -25.02 -7.08
C TYR A 44 -6.40 -26.15 -6.06
N GLY A 45 -7.45 -26.88 -5.68
CA GLY A 45 -7.39 -28.03 -4.79
C GLY A 45 -6.72 -27.67 -3.47
N ARG A 46 -5.71 -28.45 -3.07
CA ARG A 46 -4.97 -28.23 -1.81
C ARG A 46 -4.24 -26.88 -1.76
N HIS A 47 -3.83 -26.34 -2.90
CA HIS A 47 -3.08 -25.07 -2.96
C HIS A 47 -3.96 -23.83 -2.78
N ALA A 48 -5.30 -23.96 -2.82
CA ALA A 48 -6.21 -22.82 -2.66
C ALA A 48 -5.98 -22.09 -1.33
N ASN A 49 -5.70 -22.83 -0.24
CA ASN A 49 -5.48 -22.24 1.07
C ASN A 49 -4.13 -21.52 1.17
N ASP A 50 -3.07 -22.09 0.60
CA ASP A 50 -1.74 -21.47 0.58
C ASP A 50 -1.75 -20.19 -0.24
N LEU A 51 -2.41 -20.18 -1.41
CA LEU A 51 -2.56 -19.01 -2.27
C LEU A 51 -3.36 -17.88 -1.61
N LYS A 52 -4.41 -18.23 -0.85
CA LYS A 52 -5.15 -17.27 -0.03
C LYS A 52 -4.29 -16.68 1.07
N ALA A 53 -3.60 -17.52 1.84
CA ALA A 53 -2.75 -17.08 2.94
C ALA A 53 -1.66 -16.12 2.43
N HIS A 54 -1.00 -16.48 1.32
CA HIS A 54 0.01 -15.62 0.70
C HIS A 54 -0.58 -14.28 0.21
N SER A 55 -1.75 -14.31 -0.44
CA SER A 55 -2.40 -13.07 -0.91
C SER A 55 -2.80 -12.16 0.25
N GLN A 56 -3.26 -12.75 1.36
CA GLN A 56 -3.61 -12.00 2.56
C GLN A 56 -2.37 -11.36 3.20
N GLU A 57 -1.27 -12.11 3.32
CA GLU A 57 -0.01 -11.57 3.85
C GLU A 57 0.50 -10.39 3.01
N VAL A 58 0.44 -10.49 1.67
CA VAL A 58 0.84 -9.39 0.79
C VAL A 58 -0.08 -8.17 0.95
N ILE A 59 -1.39 -8.37 1.10
CA ILE A 59 -2.35 -7.28 1.38
C ILE A 59 -1.99 -6.59 2.70
N ASP A 60 -1.73 -7.37 3.76
CA ASP A 60 -1.44 -6.83 5.09
C ASP A 60 -0.13 -6.02 5.09
N LEU A 61 0.91 -6.51 4.38
CA LEU A 61 2.18 -5.81 4.22
C LEU A 61 2.02 -4.49 3.46
N TYR A 62 1.26 -4.50 2.36
CA TYR A 62 1.00 -3.27 1.61
C TYR A 62 0.15 -2.28 2.42
N GLN A 63 -0.81 -2.77 3.21
CA GLN A 63 -1.62 -1.88 4.05
C GLN A 63 -0.77 -1.17 5.10
N GLN A 64 0.19 -1.89 5.71
CA GLN A 64 1.15 -1.29 6.64
C GLN A 64 2.04 -0.25 5.95
N ALA A 65 2.50 -0.53 4.73
CA ALA A 65 3.30 0.41 3.96
C ALA A 65 2.52 1.66 3.53
N VAL A 66 1.23 1.52 3.17
CA VAL A 66 0.33 2.66 2.92
C VAL A 66 0.23 3.55 4.16
N THR A 67 -0.01 2.97 5.33
CA THR A 67 -0.09 3.73 6.59
C THR A 67 1.23 4.44 6.89
N ALA A 68 2.37 3.76 6.78
CA ALA A 68 3.67 4.37 7.02
C ALA A 68 3.96 5.55 6.07
N ASN A 69 3.60 5.42 4.79
CA ASN A 69 3.75 6.50 3.82
C ASN A 69 2.82 7.69 4.11
N GLN A 70 1.59 7.43 4.52
CA GLN A 70 0.65 8.48 4.94
C GLN A 70 1.14 9.23 6.18
N ASP A 71 1.65 8.51 7.18
CA ASP A 71 2.21 9.10 8.40
C ASP A 71 3.42 9.98 8.07
N MET A 72 4.32 9.52 7.21
CA MET A 72 5.49 10.30 6.77
C MET A 72 5.09 11.56 6.01
N ALA A 73 4.10 11.47 5.12
CA ALA A 73 3.56 12.62 4.40
C ALA A 73 2.92 13.63 5.38
N GLU A 74 2.21 13.17 6.40
CA GLU A 74 1.61 14.04 7.42
C GLU A 74 2.67 14.73 8.28
N MET A 75 3.71 14.02 8.71
CA MET A 75 4.82 14.59 9.48
C MET A 75 5.50 15.76 8.75
N LEU A 76 5.72 15.61 7.43
CA LEU A 76 6.32 16.66 6.60
C LEU A 76 5.40 17.89 6.49
N ARG A 77 4.09 17.70 6.32
CA ARG A 77 3.12 18.80 6.29
C ARG A 77 3.05 19.56 7.62
N GLN A 78 3.16 18.85 8.75
CA GLN A 78 3.18 19.48 10.08
C GLN A 78 4.49 20.24 10.33
N ALA A 79 5.61 19.79 9.77
CA ALA A 79 6.90 20.48 9.87
C ALA A 79 6.96 21.78 9.05
N ASP A 80 6.09 21.94 8.05
CA ASP A 80 5.94 23.14 7.22
C ASP A 80 4.97 24.20 7.81
N HIS A 81 4.33 23.89 8.95
CA HIS A 81 3.32 24.72 9.61
C HIS A 81 3.90 25.60 10.73
#